data_AF-A0A8S2FH15-F1
#
_entry.id   AF-A0A8S2FH15-F1
#
_cell.length_a   1.000
_cell.length_b   1.000
_cell.length_c   1.000
_cell.angle_alpha   90.00
_cell.angle_beta   90.00
_cell.angle_gamma   90.00
#
_symmetry.space_group_name_H-M   'P 1'
#
loop_
_entity.id
_entity.type
_entity.pdbx_description
1 polymer ?
#
loop_
_entity_poly.entity_id
_entity_poly.type
_entity_poly.pdbx_seq_one_letter_code
_entity_poly.pdbx_strand_id
1 'polypeptide(L)'
;MEPSDDDDSKNKSSNLSLIFITIQVNNRSMRVMVDTESSGSFISTSALLKLGYYQPFTKVKEYWLADDIIPLEVLGMVKLTVKIGGIITKIQASITKTLTAEYILGSD
;
A
#
# COMPACT_ATOMS: atom_id res chain seq x y z
N MET A 1 35.98 -36.00 -20.33
CA MET A 1 34.57 -35.65 -20.11
C MET A 1 34.56 -34.76 -18.89
N GLU A 2 34.22 -33.49 -19.10
CA GLU A 2 34.17 -32.44 -18.07
C GLU A 2 33.02 -32.68 -17.08
N PRO A 3 33.12 -32.16 -15.84
CA PRO A 3 32.05 -32.27 -14.85
C PRO A 3 30.88 -31.35 -15.21
N SER A 4 29.66 -31.86 -15.11
CA SER A 4 28.45 -31.04 -15.19
C SER A 4 28.18 -30.42 -13.82
N ASP A 5 28.34 -29.10 -13.74
CA ASP A 5 27.90 -28.26 -12.62
C ASP A 5 26.36 -28.25 -12.59
N ASP A 6 25.77 -29.18 -11.85
CA ASP A 6 24.36 -29.10 -11.47
C ASP A 6 24.22 -28.07 -10.33
N ASP A 7 23.97 -26.83 -10.75
CA ASP A 7 23.58 -25.68 -9.95
C ASP A 7 22.22 -25.93 -9.27
N ASP A 8 22.25 -26.59 -8.11
CA ASP A 8 21.07 -26.86 -7.28
C ASP A 8 20.77 -25.67 -6.33
N SER A 9 20.83 -24.45 -6.86
CA SER A 9 20.46 -23.22 -6.15
C SER A 9 18.95 -22.96 -6.20
N LYS A 10 18.12 -23.97 -5.91
CA LYS A 10 16.68 -23.78 -5.79
C LYS A 10 16.21 -23.59 -4.34
N ASN A 11 15.78 -22.35 -4.14
CA ASN A 11 14.61 -21.97 -3.35
C ASN A 11 14.83 -21.67 -1.86
N LYS A 12 15.70 -20.70 -1.57
CA LYS A 12 15.47 -19.84 -0.40
C LYS A 12 14.24 -18.98 -0.70
N SER A 13 13.06 -19.45 -0.26
CA SER A 13 11.95 -18.55 0.06
C SER A 13 12.50 -17.54 1.07
N SER A 14 12.90 -16.36 0.60
CA SER A 14 13.15 -15.24 1.48
C SER A 14 11.81 -14.90 2.11
N ASN A 15 11.68 -15.15 3.42
CA ASN A 15 10.59 -14.63 4.23
C ASN A 15 10.60 -13.10 4.15
N LEU A 16 10.03 -12.55 3.07
CA LEU A 16 9.84 -11.13 2.88
C LEU A 16 8.80 -10.71 3.92
N SER A 17 9.31 -10.20 5.03
CA SER A 17 8.46 -9.67 6.08
C SER A 17 7.88 -8.35 5.59
N LEU A 18 6.55 -8.25 5.58
CA LEU A 18 5.87 -6.99 5.30
C LEU A 18 6.31 -5.94 6.32
N ILE A 19 6.76 -4.78 5.84
CA ILE A 19 7.23 -3.69 6.69
C ILE A 19 6.03 -2.83 7.07
N PHE A 20 5.79 -2.69 8.37
CA PHE A 20 4.78 -1.77 8.90
C PHE A 20 5.40 -0.74 9.82
N ILE A 21 4.97 0.51 9.68
CA ILE A 21 5.33 1.60 10.59
C ILE A 21 4.07 2.29 11.10
N THR A 22 4.19 2.97 12.25
CA THR A 22 3.11 3.80 12.78
C THR A 22 3.41 5.27 12.51
N ILE A 23 2.51 5.96 11.82
CA ILE A 23 2.65 7.37 11.47
C ILE A 23 1.38 8.14 11.86
N GLN A 24 1.40 9.48 11.77
CA GLN A 24 0.17 10.25 11.88
C GLN A 24 -0.38 10.60 10.50
N VAL A 25 -1.62 10.23 10.22
CA VAL A 25 -2.37 10.59 9.01
C VAL A 25 -3.55 11.46 9.45
N ASN A 26 -3.62 12.71 8.96
CA ASN A 26 -4.60 13.72 9.39
C ASN A 26 -4.74 13.80 10.93
N ASN A 27 -3.61 13.89 11.63
CA ASN A 27 -3.52 13.94 13.09
C ASN A 27 -4.00 12.69 13.84
N ARG A 28 -4.24 11.57 13.15
CA ARG A 28 -4.56 10.27 13.78
C ARG A 28 -3.43 9.27 13.57
N SER A 29 -3.11 8.52 14.62
CA SER A 29 -2.14 7.43 14.51
C SER A 29 -2.71 6.31 13.64
N MET A 30 -1.93 5.83 12.68
CA MET A 30 -2.32 4.76 11.75
C MET A 30 -1.12 3.85 11.49
N ARG A 31 -1.39 2.54 11.41
CA ARG A 31 -0.39 1.55 11.02
C ARG A 31 -0.41 1.43 9.50
N VAL A 32 0.74 1.63 8.86
CA VAL A 32 0.86 1.70 7.41
C VAL A 32 1.83 0.64 6.94
N MET A 33 1.53 0.02 5.81
CA MET A 33 2.47 -0.85 5.11
C MET A 33 3.38 0.03 4.25
N VAL A 34 4.69 -0.19 4.31
CA VAL A 34 5.65 0.49 3.44
C VAL A 34 5.89 -0.41 2.24
N ASP A 35 5.62 0.11 1.05
CA ASP A 35 5.82 -0.59 -0.21
C ASP A 35 6.59 0.31 -1.18
N THR A 36 7.90 0.10 -1.27
CA THR A 36 8.77 0.90 -2.13
C THR A 36 8.65 0.55 -3.61
N GLU A 37 8.03 -0.59 -3.95
CA GLU A 37 7.79 -1.01 -5.34
C GLU A 37 6.44 -0.51 -5.85
N SER A 38 5.56 -0.04 -4.96
CA SER A 38 4.32 0.62 -5.32
C SER A 38 4.57 2.08 -5.74
N SER A 39 4.23 2.41 -7.00
CA SER A 39 4.34 3.76 -7.55
C SER A 39 3.33 4.76 -6.96
N GLY A 40 2.45 4.33 -6.05
CA GLY A 40 1.44 5.20 -5.46
C GLY A 40 0.98 4.71 -4.09
N SER A 41 0.42 5.63 -3.34
CA SER A 41 -0.17 5.37 -2.04
C SER A 41 -1.64 4.95 -2.16
N PHE A 42 -2.08 4.02 -1.30
CA PHE A 42 -3.46 3.51 -1.32
C PHE A 42 -4.05 3.43 0.08
N ILE A 43 -5.26 3.93 0.28
CA ILE A 43 -5.96 3.90 1.57
C ILE A 43 -7.29 3.16 1.45
N SER A 44 -7.59 2.33 2.45
CA SER A 44 -8.88 1.64 2.52
C SER A 44 -10.01 2.60 2.91
N THR A 45 -11.23 2.33 2.45
CA THR A 45 -12.42 3.05 2.92
C THR A 45 -12.62 2.93 4.44
N SER A 46 -12.25 1.78 5.03
CA SER A 46 -12.32 1.56 6.47
C SER A 46 -11.40 2.51 7.25
N ALA A 47 -10.18 2.76 6.74
CA ALA A 47 -9.25 3.72 7.31
C ALA A 47 -9.75 5.16 7.15
N LEU A 48 -10.34 5.49 6.01
CA LEU A 48 -10.93 6.81 5.77
C LEU A 48 -12.08 7.14 6.73
N LEU A 49 -12.93 6.16 7.04
CA LEU A 49 -13.99 6.34 8.05
C LEU A 49 -13.39 6.68 9.43
N LYS A 50 -12.29 6.03 9.83
CA LYS A 50 -11.57 6.36 11.07
C LYS A 50 -10.98 7.77 11.07
N LEU A 51 -10.64 8.28 9.89
CA LEU A 51 -10.19 9.66 9.68
C LEU A 51 -11.34 10.68 9.63
N GLY A 52 -12.60 10.24 9.64
CA GLY A 52 -13.78 11.10 9.63
C GLY A 52 -14.33 11.42 8.23
N TYR A 53 -13.91 10.68 7.20
CA TYR A 53 -14.46 10.81 5.84
C TYR A 53 -15.67 9.88 5.68
N TYR A 54 -16.88 10.45 5.71
CA TYR A 54 -18.14 9.70 5.66
C TYR A 54 -18.88 9.78 4.31
N GLN A 55 -18.18 10.20 3.25
CA GLN A 55 -18.81 10.39 1.94
C GLN A 55 -18.94 9.04 1.20
N PRO A 56 -20.03 8.80 0.47
CA PRO A 56 -20.13 7.61 -0.36
C PRO A 56 -19.09 7.70 -1.50
N PHE A 57 -18.22 6.70 -1.59
CA PHE A 57 -17.23 6.62 -2.66
C PHE A 57 -17.81 5.76 -3.80
N THR A 58 -18.00 6.38 -4.97
CA THR A 58 -18.37 5.69 -6.21
C THR A 58 -17.13 5.16 -6.91
N LYS A 59 -17.21 3.99 -7.53
CA LYS A 59 -16.10 3.41 -8.30
C LYS A 59 -15.72 4.36 -9.45
N VAL A 60 -14.44 4.70 -9.54
CA VAL A 60 -13.92 5.61 -10.58
C VAL A 60 -13.05 4.84 -11.58
N LYS A 61 -12.25 3.87 -11.12
CA LYS A 61 -11.27 3.16 -11.96
C LYS A 61 -10.94 1.79 -11.38
N GLU A 62 -10.49 0.84 -12.20
CA GLU A 62 -9.83 -0.39 -11.77
C GLU A 62 -8.35 -0.34 -12.08
N TYR A 63 -7.54 -0.85 -11.14
CA TYR A 63 -6.12 -1.12 -11.35
C TYR A 63 -5.88 -2.61 -11.15
N TRP A 64 -4.94 -3.18 -11.88
CA TRP A 64 -4.48 -4.55 -11.64
C TRP A 64 -3.36 -4.51 -10.61
N LEU A 65 -3.53 -5.24 -9.51
CA LEU A 65 -2.44 -5.51 -8.56
C LEU A 65 -1.81 -6.84 -8.91
N ALA A 66 -0.46 -6.88 -8.92
CA ALA A 66 0.41 -8.05 -9.05
C ALA A 66 -0.03 -9.13 -10.07
N ASP A 67 0.77 -9.32 -11.12
CA ASP A 67 0.63 -10.38 -12.13
C ASP A 67 -0.76 -10.50 -12.79
N ASP A 68 -1.53 -9.41 -12.87
CA ASP A 68 -2.90 -9.37 -13.43
C ASP A 68 -3.93 -10.27 -12.71
N ILE A 69 -3.67 -10.68 -11.47
CA ILE A 69 -4.50 -11.69 -10.78
C ILE A 69 -5.69 -11.07 -10.03
N ILE A 70 -5.54 -9.85 -9.48
CA ILE A 70 -6.58 -9.25 -8.62
C ILE A 70 -6.89 -7.81 -9.06
N PRO A 71 -8.12 -7.51 -9.51
CA PRO A 71 -8.54 -6.14 -9.76
C PRO A 71 -8.72 -5.40 -8.42
N LEU A 72 -7.99 -4.30 -8.27
CA LEU A 72 -8.17 -3.32 -7.21
C LEU A 72 -9.11 -2.21 -7.69
N GLU A 73 -10.28 -2.16 -7.08
CA GLU A 73 -11.23 -1.07 -7.33
C GLU A 73 -10.77 0.22 -6.65
N VAL A 74 -10.50 1.24 -7.46
CA VAL A 74 -10.23 2.60 -7.01
C VAL A 74 -11.50 3.45 -7.10
N LEU A 75 -11.89 3.99 -5.95
CA LEU A 75 -13.11 4.78 -5.76
C LEU A 75 -12.87 6.29 -5.84
N GLY A 76 -11.63 6.70 -6.14
CA GLY A 76 -11.23 8.10 -6.20
C GLY A 76 -9.87 8.32 -5.55
N MET A 77 -9.54 9.60 -5.32
CA MET A 77 -8.30 10.03 -4.68
C MET A 77 -8.62 10.90 -3.47
N VAL A 78 -7.74 10.87 -2.47
CA VAL A 78 -7.83 11.73 -1.27
C VAL A 78 -6.46 12.32 -0.97
N LYS A 79 -6.45 13.60 -0.59
CA LYS A 79 -5.24 14.27 -0.12
C LYS A 79 -5.12 14.11 1.39
N LEU A 80 -4.06 13.47 1.84
CA LEU A 80 -3.77 13.18 3.24
C LEU A 80 -2.60 14.02 3.71
N THR A 81 -2.65 14.51 4.95
CA THR A 81 -1.50 15.10 5.63
C THR A 81 -0.83 14.01 6.45
N VAL A 82 0.41 13.70 6.14
CA VAL A 82 1.17 12.59 6.74
C VAL A 82 2.33 13.17 7.53
N LYS A 83 2.50 12.69 8.78
CA LYS A 83 3.64 13.01 9.62
C LYS A 83 4.41 11.74 9.98
N ILE A 84 5.68 11.71 9.59
CA ILE A 84 6.62 10.60 9.84
C ILE A 84 7.81 11.20 10.59
N GLY A 85 7.99 10.80 11.85
CA GLY A 85 8.95 11.45 12.74
C GLY A 85 8.68 12.96 12.85
N GLY A 86 9.66 13.78 12.45
CA GLY A 86 9.56 15.25 12.42
C GLY A 86 9.05 15.86 11.11
N ILE A 87 8.88 15.05 10.06
CA ILE A 87 8.53 15.54 8.72
C ILE A 87 7.02 15.52 8.54
N ILE A 88 6.45 16.61 8.00
CA ILE A 88 5.03 16.71 7.62
C ILE A 88 4.97 16.91 6.11
N THR A 89 4.23 16.05 5.41
CA THR A 89 4.03 16.11 3.96
C THR A 89 2.57 15.89 3.59
N LYS A 90 2.20 16.16 2.33
CA LYS A 90 0.88 15.88 1.78
C LYS A 90 1.00 14.83 0.68
N ILE A 91 0.27 13.74 0.82
CA ILE A 91 0.29 12.59 -0.10
C ILE A 91 -1.09 12.46 -0.75
N GLN A 92 -1.14 12.08 -2.03
CA GLN A 92 -2.38 11.82 -2.74
C GLN A 92 -2.61 10.31 -2.83
N ALA A 93 -3.47 9.78 -1.98
CA ALA A 93 -3.73 8.34 -1.91
C ALA A 93 -4.96 7.94 -2.76
N SER A 94 -4.86 6.80 -3.43
CA SER A 94 -6.00 6.15 -4.09
C SER A 94 -6.89 5.47 -3.06
N ILE A 95 -8.20 5.66 -3.17
CA ILE A 95 -9.19 5.10 -2.24
C ILE A 95 -9.63 3.73 -2.73
N THR A 96 -9.61 2.70 -1.87
CA THR A 96 -9.94 1.32 -2.27
C THR A 96 -10.82 0.61 -1.23
N LYS A 97 -11.56 -0.42 -1.65
CA LYS A 97 -12.37 -1.25 -0.72
C LYS A 97 -11.64 -2.47 -0.19
N THR A 98 -10.80 -3.10 -1.01
CA THR A 98 -10.35 -4.49 -0.81
C THR A 98 -8.96 -4.63 -0.19
N LEU A 99 -8.35 -3.56 0.31
CA LEU A 99 -7.06 -3.64 1.00
C LEU A 99 -7.19 -4.26 2.39
N THR A 100 -6.34 -5.25 2.67
CA THR A 100 -6.15 -5.80 4.02
C THR A 100 -5.40 -4.84 4.94
N ALA A 101 -4.46 -4.05 4.38
CA ALA A 101 -3.80 -2.98 5.09
C ALA A 101 -4.69 -1.73 5.14
N GLU A 102 -4.63 -0.99 6.26
CA GLU A 102 -5.38 0.27 6.40
C GLU A 102 -4.93 1.31 5.38
N TYR A 103 -3.61 1.42 5.21
CA TYR A 103 -2.93 2.34 4.32
C TYR A 103 -1.61 1.73 3.83
N ILE A 104 -1.35 1.84 2.53
CA ILE A 104 -0.09 1.50 1.87
C ILE A 104 0.57 2.82 1.48
N LEU A 105 1.80 3.00 1.97
CA LEU A 105 2.66 4.13 1.62
C LEU A 105 3.58 3.69 0.47
N GLY A 106 3.31 4.24 -0.71
CA GLY A 106 4.11 4.04 -1.92
C GLY A 106 5.33 4.96 -1.98
N SER A 107 5.99 4.98 -3.14
CA SER A 107 7.16 5.83 -3.41
C SER A 107 6.83 7.25 -3.91
N ASP A 108 5.56 7.68 -3.81
CA ASP A 108 5.03 8.95 -4.35
C ASP A 108 5.32 10.21 -3.50
#